data_AF-A0A4R2C3B6-F1
#
_entry.id   AF-A0A4R2C3B6-F1
#
_cell.length_a   1.000
_cell.length_b   1.000
_cell.length_c   1.000
_cell.angle_alpha   90.00
_cell.angle_beta   90.00
_cell.angle_gamma   90.00
#
_symmetry.space_group_name_H-M   'P 1'
#
loop_
_entity.id
_entity.type
_entity.pdbx_description
1 polymer ?
#
loop_
_entity_poly.entity_id
_entity_poly.type
_entity_poly.pdbx_seq_one_letter_code
_entity_poly.pdbx_strand_id
1 'polypeptide(L)' 'MCGKVRDFDEFAKMADFNIKNYMGLKSVITIHWRRKRTGGSLIVELTAEQCMELSAQLLDQAKILLLERPTTSQ' A
#
# COMPACT_ATOMS: atom_id res chain seq x y z
N MET A 1 -28.28 -20.31 -6.91
CA MET A 1 -26.85 -20.30 -7.23
C MET A 1 -26.21 -19.17 -6.45
N CYS A 2 -25.61 -19.46 -5.30
CA CYS A 2 -25.02 -18.45 -4.43
C CYS A 2 -23.61 -18.14 -4.96
N GLY A 3 -23.35 -16.88 -5.28
CA GLY A 3 -22.07 -16.43 -5.83
C GLY A 3 -20.94 -16.72 -4.85
N LYS A 4 -19.90 -17.40 -5.33
CA LYS A 4 -18.62 -17.50 -4.60
C LYS A 4 -18.10 -16.08 -4.38
N VAL A 5 -18.22 -15.60 -3.15
CA VAL A 5 -17.42 -14.47 -2.65
C VAL A 5 -15.97 -14.90 -2.84
N ARG A 6 -15.28 -14.30 -3.83
CA ARG A 6 -13.85 -14.54 -4.01
C ARG A 6 -13.18 -14.03 -2.75
N ASP A 7 -12.51 -14.92 -2.03
CA ASP A 7 -11.70 -14.60 -0.87
C ASP A 7 -10.77 -13.43 -1.20
N PHE A 8 -11.04 -12.25 -0.64
CA PHE A 8 -10.10 -11.12 -0.64
C PHE A 8 -8.80 -11.46 0.13
N ASP A 9 -8.72 -12.65 0.73
CA ASP A 9 -7.53 -13.22 1.36
C ASP A 9 -6.42 -13.64 0.36
N GLU A 10 -6.60 -13.42 -0.94
CA GLU A 10 -5.54 -13.66 -1.93
C GLU A 10 -4.51 -12.54 -2.06
N PHE A 11 -4.74 -11.34 -1.54
CA PHE A 11 -3.79 -10.24 -1.69
C PHE A 11 -2.67 -10.30 -0.64
N ALA A 12 -1.44 -10.03 -1.09
CA ALA A 12 -0.31 -9.85 -0.19
C ALA A 12 -0.58 -8.66 0.75
N LYS A 13 -0.55 -8.90 2.06
CA LYS A 13 -0.76 -7.84 3.06
C LYS A 13 0.58 -7.18 3.37
N MET A 14 0.60 -5.86 3.40
CA MET A 14 1.76 -5.10 3.84
C MET A 14 2.02 -5.43 5.32
N ALA A 15 3.20 -5.93 5.62
CA ALA A 15 3.63 -6.34 6.95
C ALA A 15 4.45 -5.24 7.64
N ASP A 16 5.22 -4.48 6.86
CA ASP A 16 6.03 -3.36 7.35
C ASP A 16 6.26 -2.34 6.22
N PHE A 17 6.41 -1.08 6.60
CA PHE A 17 6.60 0.05 5.70
C PHE A 17 7.55 1.08 6.33
N ASN A 18 8.64 1.40 5.65
CA ASN A 18 9.64 2.33 6.15
C ASN A 18 10.05 3.33 5.06
N ILE A 19 10.16 4.61 5.42
CA ILE A 19 10.69 5.67 4.57
C ILE A 19 11.91 6.26 5.28
N LYS A 20 13.06 6.28 4.59
CA LYS A 20 14.27 6.92 5.09
C LYS A 20 14.75 8.01 4.14
N ASN A 21 14.98 9.21 4.67
CA ASN A 21 15.63 10.28 3.94
C ASN A 21 17.15 10.08 3.99
N TYR A 22 17.81 10.17 2.83
CA TYR A 22 19.26 10.14 2.71
C TYR A 22 19.75 11.52 2.29
N MET A 23 20.21 12.28 3.30
CA MET A 23 20.91 13.57 3.14
C MET A 23 20.14 14.63 2.32
N GLY A 24 18.80 14.58 2.32
CA GLY A 24 17.96 15.51 1.55
C GLY A 24 17.97 15.30 0.04
N LEU A 25 18.70 14.31 -0.48
CA LEU A 25 18.88 14.07 -1.91
C LEU A 25 17.88 13.04 -2.45
N LYS A 26 17.65 11.97 -1.69
CA LYS A 26 16.73 10.90 -2.05
C LYS A 26 16.04 10.30 -0.84
N SER A 27 14.86 9.74 -1.07
CA SER A 27 14.12 8.94 -0.11
C SER A 27 14.16 7.48 -0.53
N VAL A 28 14.38 6.57 0.41
CA VAL A 28 14.27 5.13 0.15
C VAL A 28 13.05 4.60 0.89
N ILE A 29 12.11 4.06 0.14
CA ILE A 29 10.93 3.39 0.65
C ILE A 29 11.19 1.89 0.64
N THR A 30 10.97 1.24 1.78
CA THR A 30 11.00 -0.22 1.91
C THR A 30 9.61 -0.71 2.28
N ILE A 31 9.07 -1.63 1.49
CA ILE A 31 7.77 -2.26 1.71
C ILE A 31 8.00 -3.75 1.89
N HIS A 32 7.64 -4.28 3.05
CA HIS A 32 7.62 -5.71 3.28
C HIS A 32 6.18 -6.21 3.16
N TRP A 33 5.96 -7.30 2.43
CA TRP A 33 4.65 -7.94 2.36
C TRP A 33 4.71 -9.41 2.77
N ARG A 34 3.56 -9.92 3.23
CA ARG A 34 3.34 -11.34 3.53
C ARG A 34 2.09 -11.83 2.79
N ARG A 35 2.19 -13.03 2.23
CA ARG A 35 1.09 -13.76 1.60
C ARG A 35 1.14 -15.22 2.07
N LYS A 36 0.27 -15.59 3.01
CA LYS A 36 0.28 -16.93 3.65
C LYS A 36 1.66 -17.30 4.21
N ARG A 37 2.40 -18.21 3.55
CA ARG A 37 3.75 -18.67 3.95
C ARG A 37 4.89 -18.02 3.17
N THR A 38 4.58 -17.17 2.20
CA THR A 38 5.58 -16.45 1.39
C THR A 38 5.53 -14.96 1.67
N GLY A 39 6.57 -14.24 1.29
CA GLY A 39 6.67 -12.80 1.46
C GLY A 39 7.78 -12.24 0.59
N GLY A 40 7.95 -10.94 0.65
CA GLY A 40 9.02 -10.26 -0.07
C GLY A 40 9.20 -8.82 0.41
N SER A 41 10.22 -8.19 -0.15
CA SER A 41 10.56 -6.79 0.09
C SER A 41 10.66 -6.06 -1.24
N LEU A 42 10.09 -4.86 -1.32
CA LEU A 42 10.29 -3.93 -2.42
C LEU A 42 11.04 -2.73 -1.85
N ILE A 43 12.14 -2.36 -2.50
CA ILE A 43 12.92 -1.17 -2.17
C ILE A 43 12.83 -0.23 -3.36
N VAL A 44 12.41 1.01 -3.12
CA VAL A 44 12.27 2.06 -4.13
C VAL A 44 13.04 3.28 -3.69
N GLU A 45 13.90 3.81 -4.55
CA GLU A 45 14.51 5.12 -4.37
C GLU A 45 13.69 6.18 -5.10
N LEU A 46 13.40 7.29 -4.44
CA LEU A 46 12.59 8.38 -4.97
C LEU A 46 13.29 9.72 -4.76
N THR A 47 13.15 10.61 -5.72
CA THR A 47 13.49 12.03 -5.54
C THR A 47 12.45 12.74 -4.66
N ALA A 48 12.74 13.99 -4.26
CA ALA A 48 11.78 14.80 -3.50
C ALA A 48 10.47 15.04 -4.29
N GLU A 49 10.56 15.31 -5.59
CA GLU A 49 9.41 15.50 -6.48
C GLU A 49 8.54 14.24 -6.55
N GLN A 50 9.17 13.07 -6.77
CA GLN A 50 8.46 11.80 -6.81
C GLN A 50 7.82 11.42 -5.46
N CYS A 51 8.41 11.82 -4.33
CA CYS A 51 7.78 11.66 -3.03
C CYS A 51 6.49 12.48 -2.91
N MET A 52 6.50 13.73 -3.38
CA MET A 52 5.32 14.59 -3.36
C MET A 52 4.22 14.01 -4.25
N GLU A 53 4.54 13.61 -5.48
CA GLU A 53 3.58 12.99 -6.41
C GLU A 53 2.97 11.71 -5.84
N LEU A 54 3.80 10.80 -5.32
CA LEU A 54 3.34 9.55 -4.72
C LEU A 54 2.41 9.82 -3.52
N SER A 55 2.74 10.81 -2.68
CA SER A 55 1.90 11.16 -1.53
C SER A 55 0.51 11.66 -1.94
N ALA A 56 0.43 12.44 -3.02
CA ALA A 56 -0.83 12.95 -3.54
C ALA A 56 -1.70 11.82 -4.10
N GLN A 57 -1.10 10.90 -4.86
CA GLN A 57 -1.81 9.73 -5.39
C GLN A 57 -2.31 8.81 -4.29
N LEU A 58 -1.48 8.52 -3.27
CA LEU A 58 -1.89 7.69 -2.14
C LEU A 58 -3.03 8.32 -1.34
N LEU A 59 -3.01 9.64 -1.14
CA LEU A 59 -4.07 10.35 -0.45
C LEU A 59 -5.39 10.29 -1.24
N ASP A 60 -5.32 10.42 -2.57
CA ASP A 60 -6.50 10.32 -3.43
C ASP A 60 -7.11 8.92 -3.38
N GLN A 61 -6.29 7.88 -3.51
CA GLN A 61 -6.74 6.49 -3.38
C GLN A 61 -7.33 6.21 -1.99
N ALA A 62 -6.75 6.78 -0.91
CA ALA A 62 -7.30 6.62 0.43
C ALA A 62 -8.71 7.23 0.56
N LYS A 63 -8.98 8.38 -0.08
CA LYS A 63 -10.32 8.97 -0.10
C LYS A 63 -11.32 8.07 -0.82
N ILE A 64 -10.95 7.53 -1.98
CA ILE A 64 -11.79 6.59 -2.73
C ILE A 64 -12.12 5.37 -1.87
N LEU A 65 -11.10 4.75 -1.26
CA LEU A 65 -11.28 3.59 -0.39
C LEU A 65 -12.17 3.87 0.83
N LEU A 66 -12.15 5.09 1.37
CA LEU A 66 -13.04 5.49 2.48
C LEU A 66 -14.49 5.65 2.03
N LEU A 67 -14.73 6.15 0.82
CA LEU A 67 -16.07 6.33 0.25
C LEU A 67 -16.69 5.00 -0.21
N GLU A 68 -15.85 4.10 -0.74
CA GLU A 68 -16.26 2.77 -1.21
C GLU A 68 -16.34 1.73 -0.09
N ARG A 69 -16.06 2.11 1.17
CA ARG A 69 -16.26 1.19 2.30
C ARG A 69 -17.71 0.72 2.25
N PRO A 70 -17.97 -0.58 2.07
CA PRO A 70 -19.33 -1.08 2.21
C PRO A 70 -19.78 -0.70 3.62
N THR A 71 -20.81 0.14 3.71
CA THR A 71 -21.53 0.39 4.95
C THR A 71 -22.10 -0.95 5.38
N THR A 72 -21.31 -1.68 6.15
CA THR A 72 -21.74 -2.91 6.77
C THR A 72 -22.67 -2.45 7.88
N SER A 73 -23.94 -2.23 7.53
CA SER A 73 -25.02 -2.17 8.49
C SER A 73 -25.05 -3.53 9.17
N GLN A 74 -24.47 -3.61 10.37
CA GLN A 74 -24.92 -4.60 11.36
C GLN A 74 -26.35 -4.26 11.75
#